data_AF-A0A7W0NTJ1-F1
#
_entry.id   AF-A0A7W0NTJ1-F1
#
_cell.length_a   1.000
_cell.length_b   1.000
_cell.length_c   1.000
_cell.angle_alpha   90.00
_cell.angle_beta   90.00
_cell.angle_gamma   90.00
#
_symmetry.space_group_name_H-M   'P 1'
#
loop_
_entity.id
_entity.type
_entity.pdbx_description
1 polymer ?
#
loop_
_entity_poly.entity_id
_entity_poly.type
_entity_poly.pdbx_seq_one_letter_code
_entity_poly.pdbx_strand_id
1 'polypeptide(L)'
;MDIFDDDSARHVTRTSVLHGADWFFWLALLSIVNSLIVYFYNTPNTPVALGVTQWLDGTNGGIGSAMSLGWLVTNILIASCLAMFGLLARKGSDIAFVVGIFLYVIDAFLMIGVQDLFGFGVHLLAIFFLCKGLLASRHLRENAVSI
;
A
#
# COMPACT_ATOMS: atom_id res chain seq x y z
N MET A 1 -6.63 -27.54 24.79
CA MET A 1 -5.67 -26.51 24.37
C MET A 1 -4.98 -26.06 25.63
N ASP A 2 -3.67 -26.27 25.75
CA ASP A 2 -2.92 -25.82 26.93
C ASP A 2 -2.73 -24.29 26.87
N ILE A 3 -2.64 -23.60 28.02
CA ILE A 3 -2.57 -22.12 28.06
C ILE A 3 -1.39 -21.57 27.23
N PHE A 4 -0.29 -22.32 27.16
CA PHE A 4 0.89 -21.98 26.39
C PHE A 4 0.68 -22.03 24.86
N ASP A 5 -0.20 -22.91 24.37
CA ASP A 5 -0.50 -23.01 22.93
C ASP A 5 -1.38 -21.84 22.45
N ASP A 6 -2.30 -21.36 23.29
CA ASP A 6 -3.17 -20.22 22.96
C ASP A 6 -2.38 -18.90 22.83
N ASP A 7 -1.45 -18.65 23.76
CA ASP A 7 -0.67 -17.41 23.78
C ASP A 7 0.28 -17.33 22.55
N SER A 8 0.92 -18.46 22.21
CA SER A 8 1.77 -18.54 21.03
C SER A 8 1.00 -18.29 19.72
N ALA A 9 -0.21 -18.87 19.57
CA ALA A 9 -1.06 -18.67 18.41
C ALA A 9 -1.52 -17.21 18.25
N ARG A 10 -1.86 -16.56 19.37
CA ARG A 10 -2.22 -15.13 19.42
C ARG A 10 -1.07 -14.23 19.00
N HIS A 11 0.15 -14.52 19.48
CA HIS A 11 1.34 -13.77 19.09
C HIS A 11 1.62 -13.87 17.58
N VAL A 12 1.57 -15.07 17.00
CA VAL A 12 1.80 -15.29 15.56
C VAL A 12 0.76 -14.57 14.69
N THR A 13 -0.48 -14.52 15.14
CA THR A 13 -1.54 -13.85 14.40
C THR A 13 -1.38 -12.33 14.48
N ARG A 14 -0.98 -11.78 15.64
CA ARG A 14 -0.67 -10.36 15.82
C ARG A 14 0.50 -9.91 14.96
N THR A 15 1.58 -10.71 14.88
CA THR A 15 2.71 -10.40 13.99
C THR A 15 2.29 -10.41 12.51
N SER A 16 1.37 -11.30 12.13
CA SER A 16 0.85 -11.36 10.76
C SER A 16 0.03 -10.12 10.38
N VAL A 17 -0.75 -9.57 11.32
CA VAL A 17 -1.45 -8.29 11.12
C VAL A 17 -0.47 -7.15 10.92
N LEU A 18 0.58 -7.07 11.76
CA LEU A 18 1.59 -6.03 11.64
C LEU A 18 2.32 -6.12 10.31
N HIS A 19 2.80 -7.30 9.91
CA HIS A 19 3.46 -7.49 8.62
C HIS A 19 2.56 -7.10 7.43
N GLY A 20 1.27 -7.43 7.50
CA GLY A 20 0.32 -6.98 6.47
C GLY A 20 0.17 -5.46 6.46
N ALA A 21 0.01 -4.82 7.61
CA ALA A 21 -0.11 -3.36 7.68
C ALA A 21 1.18 -2.63 7.28
N ASP A 22 2.35 -3.25 7.48
CA ASP A 22 3.66 -2.73 7.07
C ASP A 22 3.76 -2.51 5.57
N TRP A 23 3.03 -3.29 4.77
CA TRP A 23 2.98 -3.10 3.32
C TRP A 23 2.42 -1.74 2.92
N PHE A 24 1.44 -1.19 3.64
CA PHE A 24 0.96 0.18 3.35
C PHE A 24 2.08 1.23 3.49
N PHE A 25 2.98 1.05 4.46
CA PHE A 25 4.12 1.95 4.66
C PHE A 25 5.19 1.75 3.60
N TRP A 26 5.47 0.50 3.21
CA TRP A 26 6.40 0.23 2.11
C TRP A 26 5.93 0.86 0.81
N LEU A 27 4.64 0.72 0.48
CA LEU A 27 4.04 1.34 -0.70
C LEU A 27 4.16 2.87 -0.66
N ALA A 28 3.84 3.48 0.48
CA ALA A 28 3.95 4.92 0.65
C ALA A 28 5.40 5.40 0.50
N LEU A 29 6.36 4.72 1.16
CA LEU A 29 7.77 5.07 1.11
C LEU A 29 8.34 4.96 -0.30
N LEU A 30 8.08 3.84 -0.98
CA LEU A 30 8.56 3.60 -2.35
C LEU A 30 7.99 4.63 -3.32
N SER A 31 6.71 5.01 -3.16
CA SER A 31 6.06 6.05 -3.96
C SER A 31 6.66 7.44 -3.76
N ILE A 32 6.95 7.82 -2.50
CA ILE A 32 7.61 9.10 -2.18
C ILE A 32 9.02 9.13 -2.77
N VAL A 33 9.80 8.07 -2.56
CA VAL A 33 11.17 7.98 -3.10
C VAL A 33 11.16 8.07 -4.61
N ASN A 34 10.26 7.35 -5.28
CA ASN A 34 10.08 7.45 -6.73
C ASN A 34 9.77 8.88 -7.17
N SER A 35 8.80 9.54 -6.53
CA SER A 35 8.40 10.90 -6.89
C SER A 35 9.55 11.90 -6.73
N LEU A 36 10.37 11.75 -5.68
CA LEU A 36 11.56 12.58 -5.50
C LEU A 36 12.60 12.34 -6.61
N ILE A 37 12.83 11.09 -7.00
CA ILE A 37 13.76 10.75 -8.10
C ILE A 37 13.27 11.38 -9.41
N VAL A 38 12.00 11.22 -9.74
CA VAL A 38 11.38 11.83 -10.93
C VAL A 38 11.53 13.35 -10.90
N TYR A 39 11.31 13.99 -9.74
CA TYR A 39 11.42 15.44 -9.60
C TYR A 39 12.85 15.96 -9.82
N PHE A 40 13.84 15.37 -9.16
CA PHE A 40 15.21 15.87 -9.18
C PHE A 40 16.00 15.47 -10.43
N TYR A 41 15.74 14.28 -10.95
CA TYR A 41 16.52 13.70 -12.06
C TYR A 41 15.77 13.67 -13.38
N ASN A 42 14.50 14.11 -13.40
CA ASN A 42 13.64 14.13 -14.59
C ASN A 42 13.59 12.76 -15.29
N THR A 43 13.63 11.69 -14.51
CA THR A 43 13.55 10.31 -15.00
C THR A 43 12.09 9.90 -15.19
N PRO A 44 11.81 8.90 -16.05
CA PRO A 44 10.50 8.25 -16.07
C PRO A 44 10.13 7.66 -14.70
N ASN A 45 8.83 7.48 -14.48
CA ASN A 45 8.32 6.78 -13.31
C ASN A 45 8.82 5.33 -13.27
N THR A 46 9.09 4.84 -12.06
CA THR A 46 9.43 3.43 -11.85
C THR A 46 8.17 2.58 -11.67
N PRO A 47 8.22 1.28 -11.97
CA PRO A 47 7.08 0.38 -11.77
C PRO A 47 6.61 0.21 -10.31
N VAL A 48 7.39 0.72 -9.36
CA VAL A 48 7.11 0.67 -7.93
C VAL A 48 6.34 1.92 -7.47
N ALA A 49 6.19 2.93 -8.34
CA ALA A 49 5.33 4.07 -8.11
C ALA A 49 3.86 3.64 -8.02
N LEU A 50 3.02 4.45 -7.36
CA LEU A 50 1.57 4.22 -7.36
C LEU A 50 0.98 4.48 -8.75
N GLY A 51 -0.05 3.74 -9.13
CA GLY A 51 -0.69 3.84 -10.45
C GLY A 51 -1.20 5.25 -10.72
N VAL A 52 -1.81 5.88 -9.73
CA VAL A 52 -2.28 7.26 -9.81
C VAL A 52 -1.16 8.25 -10.02
N THR A 53 0.02 8.06 -9.41
CA THR A 53 1.17 8.96 -9.60
C THR A 53 1.73 8.85 -11.01
N GLN A 54 1.85 7.63 -11.55
CA GLN A 54 2.27 7.42 -12.93
C GLN A 54 1.29 8.04 -13.93
N TRP A 55 -0.01 7.91 -13.65
CA TRP A 55 -1.05 8.46 -14.50
C TRP A 55 -1.06 10.00 -14.49
N LEU A 56 -0.92 10.62 -13.32
CA LEU A 56 -0.84 12.08 -13.20
C LEU A 56 0.39 12.66 -13.89
N ASP A 57 1.54 12.00 -13.76
CA ASP A 57 2.78 12.47 -14.37
C ASP A 57 2.77 12.26 -15.89
N GLY A 58 2.27 11.10 -16.37
CA GLY A 58 2.18 10.76 -17.78
C GLY A 58 1.13 11.54 -18.57
N THR A 59 0.11 12.09 -17.91
CA THR A 59 -0.92 12.93 -18.54
C THR A 59 -0.52 14.41 -18.63
N ASN A 60 0.37 14.88 -17.75
CA ASN A 60 0.79 16.28 -17.70
C ASN A 60 2.13 16.57 -18.37
N GLY A 61 2.95 15.55 -18.58
CA GLY A 61 4.24 15.69 -19.22
C GLY A 61 4.37 14.91 -20.51
N GLY A 62 4.49 15.63 -21.64
CA GLY A 62 5.13 15.03 -22.80
C GLY A 62 6.50 14.47 -22.39
N ILE A 63 6.95 13.38 -23.02
CA ILE A 63 8.23 12.73 -22.72
C ILE A 63 9.33 13.80 -22.61
N GLY A 64 9.86 14.02 -21.39
CA GLY A 64 10.94 14.97 -21.09
C GLY A 64 10.60 16.25 -20.32
N SER A 65 9.33 16.55 -20.05
CA SER A 65 8.98 17.74 -19.23
C SER A 65 9.17 17.48 -17.73
N ALA A 66 9.83 18.42 -17.05
CA ALA A 66 10.05 18.35 -15.60
C ALA A 66 8.74 18.36 -14.80
N MET A 67 8.64 17.46 -13.81
CA MET A 67 7.51 17.42 -12.88
C MET A 67 7.43 18.74 -12.09
N SER A 68 6.22 19.31 -12.00
CA SER A 68 6.01 20.53 -11.20
C SER A 68 6.06 20.24 -9.70
N LEU A 69 6.40 21.24 -8.89
CA LEU A 69 6.38 21.12 -7.43
C LEU A 69 4.98 20.76 -6.90
N GLY A 70 3.92 21.25 -7.54
CA GLY A 70 2.54 20.92 -7.15
C GLY A 70 2.21 19.44 -7.31
N TRP A 71 2.74 18.79 -8.36
CA TRP A 71 2.57 17.36 -8.58
C TRP A 71 3.37 16.52 -7.58
N LEU A 72 4.61 16.92 -7.28
CA LEU A 72 5.39 16.27 -6.22
C LEU A 72 4.63 16.27 -4.89
N VAL A 73 4.08 17.43 -4.48
CA VAL A 73 3.31 17.55 -3.24
C VAL A 73 2.07 16.66 -3.29
N THR A 74 1.37 16.62 -4.42
CA THR A 74 0.18 15.77 -4.60
C THR A 74 0.54 14.29 -4.44
N ASN A 75 1.63 13.83 -5.05
CA ASN A 75 2.10 12.45 -4.95
C ASN A 75 2.46 12.08 -3.51
N ILE A 76 3.15 12.97 -2.79
CA ILE A 76 3.48 12.78 -1.37
C ILE A 76 2.21 12.72 -0.51
N LEU A 77 1.20 13.55 -0.78
CA LEU A 77 -0.08 13.53 -0.06
C LEU A 77 -0.82 12.21 -0.26
N ILE A 78 -0.90 11.72 -1.50
CA ILE A 78 -1.54 10.43 -1.82
C ILE A 78 -0.81 9.28 -1.08
N ALA A 79 0.52 9.25 -1.16
CA ALA A 79 1.32 8.24 -0.46
C ALA A 79 1.12 8.33 1.07
N SER A 80 1.05 9.54 1.62
CA SER A 80 0.79 9.75 3.05
C SER A 80 -0.61 9.28 3.47
N CYS A 81 -1.62 9.47 2.62
CA CYS A 81 -2.96 8.91 2.84
C CYS A 81 -2.93 7.38 2.93
N LEU A 82 -2.17 6.71 2.05
CA LEU A 82 -1.98 5.26 2.11
C LEU A 82 -1.30 4.83 3.41
N ALA A 83 -0.27 5.56 3.86
CA ALA A 83 0.39 5.32 5.14
C ALA A 83 -0.56 5.52 6.34
N MET A 84 -1.49 6.49 6.27
CA MET A 84 -2.52 6.68 7.30
C MET A 84 -3.44 5.46 7.43
N PHE A 85 -3.84 4.83 6.31
CA PHE A 85 -4.56 3.56 6.36
C PHE A 85 -3.73 2.46 7.03
N GLY A 86 -2.42 2.41 6.77
CA GLY A 86 -1.49 1.52 7.46
C GLY A 86 -1.46 1.73 8.99
N LEU A 87 -1.47 2.98 9.46
CA LEU A 87 -1.53 3.29 10.89
C LEU A 87 -2.83 2.81 11.54
N LEU A 88 -3.97 2.99 10.86
CA LEU A 88 -5.27 2.53 11.34
C LEU A 88 -5.38 1.00 11.29
N ALA A 89 -4.82 0.38 10.26
CA ALA A 89 -4.75 -1.08 10.12
C ALA A 89 -3.91 -1.73 11.23
N ARG A 90 -2.75 -1.14 11.60
CA ARG A 90 -1.94 -1.59 12.74
C ARG A 90 -2.67 -1.55 14.09
N LYS A 91 -3.68 -0.68 14.22
CA LYS A 91 -4.55 -0.62 15.41
C LYS A 91 -5.62 -1.73 15.44
N GLY A 92 -5.62 -2.65 14.47
CA GLY A 92 -6.60 -3.73 14.37
C GLY A 92 -7.92 -3.31 13.72
N SER A 93 -7.94 -2.18 12.99
CA SER A 93 -9.13 -1.76 12.25
C SER A 93 -9.24 -2.50 10.92
N ASP A 94 -10.13 -3.49 10.86
CA ASP A 94 -10.44 -4.20 9.61
C ASP A 94 -11.03 -3.29 8.54
N ILE A 95 -11.80 -2.29 8.95
CA ILE A 95 -12.40 -1.33 8.03
C ILE A 95 -11.28 -0.58 7.30
N ALA A 96 -10.23 -0.17 8.02
CA ALA A 96 -9.08 0.49 7.41
C ALA A 96 -8.35 -0.43 6.41
N PHE A 97 -8.18 -1.72 6.73
CA PHE A 97 -7.65 -2.70 5.79
C PHE A 97 -8.51 -2.81 4.53
N VAL A 98 -9.81 -3.01 4.67
CA VAL A 98 -10.73 -3.20 3.53
C VAL A 98 -10.74 -1.96 2.63
N VAL A 99 -10.87 -0.76 3.21
CA VAL A 99 -10.88 0.49 2.45
C VAL A 99 -9.52 0.72 1.78
N GLY A 100 -8.41 0.51 2.49
CA GLY A 100 -7.06 0.67 1.94
C GLY A 100 -6.78 -0.31 0.80
N ILE A 101 -7.15 -1.59 0.95
CA ILE A 101 -7.04 -2.60 -0.10
C ILE A 101 -7.90 -2.21 -1.30
N PHE A 102 -9.14 -1.77 -1.08
CA PHE A 102 -10.04 -1.38 -2.16
C PHE A 102 -9.47 -0.22 -2.98
N LEU A 103 -8.99 0.84 -2.31
CA LEU A 103 -8.34 1.97 -2.99
C LEU A 103 -7.08 1.53 -3.75
N TYR A 104 -6.28 0.64 -3.16
CA TYR A 104 -5.06 0.14 -3.79
C TYR A 104 -5.33 -0.81 -4.96
N VAL A 105 -6.44 -1.55 -4.95
CA VAL A 105 -6.90 -2.34 -6.10
C VAL A 105 -7.30 -1.43 -7.26
N ILE A 106 -8.02 -0.33 -6.97
CA ILE A 106 -8.34 0.67 -7.99
C ILE A 106 -7.05 1.24 -8.58
N ASP A 107 -6.07 1.56 -7.73
CA ASP A 107 -4.75 2.04 -8.15
C ASP A 107 -4.00 1.02 -9.04
N ALA A 108 -4.06 -0.27 -8.70
CA ALA A 108 -3.50 -1.33 -9.53
C ALA A 108 -4.13 -1.40 -10.93
N PHE A 109 -5.44 -1.15 -11.06
CA PHE A 109 -6.08 -1.09 -12.39
C PHE A 109 -5.58 0.08 -13.24
N LEU A 110 -5.14 1.19 -12.62
CA LEU A 110 -4.52 2.30 -13.36
C LEU A 110 -3.22 1.86 -14.04
N MET A 111 -2.49 0.88 -13.49
CA MET A 111 -1.27 0.33 -14.11
C MET A 111 -1.52 -0.31 -15.47
N ILE A 112 -2.69 -0.93 -15.66
CA ILE A 112 -3.09 -1.49 -16.96
C ILE A 112 -3.27 -0.36 -17.98
N GLY A 113 -3.83 0.77 -17.55
CA GLY A 113 -4.03 1.96 -18.38
C GLY A 113 -2.72 2.58 -18.88
N VAL A 114 -1.67 2.55 -18.06
CA VAL A 114 -0.32 3.01 -18.44
C VAL A 114 0.55 1.90 -19.05
N GLN A 115 -0.04 0.73 -19.34
CA GLN A 115 0.61 -0.45 -19.95
C GLN A 115 1.82 -1.00 -19.15
N ASP A 116 1.92 -0.70 -17.85
CA ASP A 116 2.99 -1.20 -16.99
C ASP A 116 2.60 -2.53 -16.34
N LEU A 117 2.79 -3.62 -17.09
CA LEU A 117 2.52 -4.98 -16.62
C LEU A 117 3.43 -5.42 -15.46
N PHE A 118 4.66 -4.89 -15.41
CA PHE A 118 5.59 -5.23 -14.34
C PHE A 118 5.17 -4.56 -13.02
N GLY A 119 4.83 -3.27 -13.08
CA GLY A 119 4.27 -2.54 -11.94
C GLY A 119 2.97 -3.16 -11.45
N PHE A 120 2.08 -3.57 -12.37
CA PHE A 120 0.88 -4.32 -12.02
C PHE A 120 1.19 -5.60 -11.22
N GLY A 121 2.21 -6.35 -11.61
CA GLY A 121 2.66 -7.54 -10.87
C GLY A 121 3.11 -7.22 -9.43
N VAL A 122 3.85 -6.12 -9.24
CA VAL A 122 4.24 -5.63 -7.90
C VAL A 122 3.00 -5.25 -7.07
N HIS A 123 2.00 -4.64 -7.70
CA HIS A 123 0.74 -4.29 -7.04
C HIS A 123 -0.03 -5.53 -6.58
N LEU A 124 -0.11 -6.57 -7.41
CA LEU A 124 -0.73 -7.84 -7.02
C LEU A 124 -0.02 -8.50 -5.84
N LEU A 125 1.32 -8.47 -5.82
CA LEU A 125 2.10 -8.99 -4.69
C LEU A 125 1.78 -8.23 -3.39
N ALA A 126 1.72 -6.90 -3.45
CA ALA A 126 1.36 -6.10 -2.29
C ALA A 126 -0.08 -6.36 -1.84
N ILE A 127 -1.05 -6.46 -2.75
CA ILE A 127 -2.44 -6.83 -2.45
C ILE A 127 -2.50 -8.18 -1.74
N PHE A 128 -1.74 -9.17 -2.21
CA PHE A 128 -1.68 -10.49 -1.58
C PHE A 128 -1.27 -10.40 -0.10
N PHE A 129 -0.22 -9.65 0.23
CA PHE A 129 0.21 -9.49 1.61
C PHE A 129 -0.78 -8.67 2.46
N LEU A 130 -1.40 -7.63 1.89
CA LEU A 130 -2.45 -6.87 2.57
C LEU A 130 -3.65 -7.75 2.93
N CYS A 131 -4.09 -8.61 2.00
CA CYS A 131 -5.17 -9.58 2.23
C CYS A 131 -4.81 -10.58 3.35
N LYS A 132 -3.57 -11.06 3.40
CA LYS A 132 -3.10 -11.91 4.52
C LYS A 132 -3.17 -11.18 5.86
N GLY A 133 -2.80 -9.90 5.90
CA GLY A 133 -2.93 -9.05 7.09
C GLY A 133 -4.39 -8.90 7.56
N LEU A 134 -5.30 -8.64 6.63
CA LEU A 134 -6.74 -8.54 6.91
C LEU A 134 -7.31 -9.85 7.46
N LEU A 135 -6.97 -10.99 6.86
CA LEU A 135 -7.43 -12.31 7.32
C LEU A 135 -6.95 -12.61 8.75
N ALA A 136 -5.69 -12.27 9.05
CA ALA A 136 -5.15 -12.39 10.41
C ALA A 136 -5.88 -11.45 11.40
N SER A 137 -6.23 -10.23 10.98
CA SER A 137 -6.96 -9.26 11.80
C SER A 137 -8.37 -9.76 12.15
N ARG A 138 -9.05 -10.38 11.18
CA ARG A 138 -10.36 -11.02 11.39
C ARG A 138 -10.28 -12.18 12.37
N HIS A 139 -9.30 -13.08 12.22
CA HIS A 139 -9.09 -14.20 13.14
C HIS A 139 -8.86 -13.73 14.58
N LEU A 140 -8.06 -12.66 14.78
CA LEU A 140 -7.88 -12.09 16.12
C LEU A 140 -9.16 -11.54 16.72
N ARG A 141 -9.99 -10.86 15.93
CA ARG A 141 -11.27 -10.32 16.43
C ARG A 141 -12.26 -11.43 16.76
N GLU A 142 -12.41 -12.42 15.89
CA GLU A 142 -13.32 -13.55 16.12
C GLU A 142 -12.97 -14.30 17.40
N ASN A 143 -11.68 -14.58 17.63
CA ASN A 143 -11.19 -15.24 18.84
C ASN A 143 -11.30 -14.36 20.10
N ALA A 144 -11.44 -13.03 19.97
CA ALA A 144 -11.63 -12.14 21.11
C ALA A 144 -13.11 -12.02 21.53
N VAL A 145 -14.04 -12.34 20.63
CA VAL A 145 -15.49 -12.28 20.88
C VAL A 145 -16.05 -13.63 21.37
N SER A 146 -15.34 -14.73 21.11
CA SER A 146 -15.75 -16.09 21.50
C SER A 146 -15.33 -16.51 22.93
N ILE A 147 -14.73 -15.60 23.71
CA ILE A 147 -14.27 -15.80 25.10
C ILE A 147 -15.12 -14.92 26.03
#